data_AF-A0A7C2PZR9-F1
#
_entry.id   AF-A0A7C2PZR9-F1
#
_cell.length_a   1.000
_cell.length_b   1.000
_cell.length_c   1.000
_cell.angle_alpha   90.00
_cell.angle_beta   90.00
_cell.angle_gamma   90.00
#
_symmetry.space_group_name_H-M   'P 1'
#
loop_
_entity.id
_entity.type
_entity.pdbx_description
1 polymer ?
#
loop_
_entity_poly.entity_id
_entity_poly.type
_entity_poly.pdbx_seq_one_letter_code
_entity_poly.pdbx_strand_id
1 'polypeptide(L)' 'MGLYGKLEELWREKPEELRALMRQRLIRWRREPAVVRIRKPLRLDRARKLG' A
#
# COMPACT_ATOMS: atom_id res chain seq x y z
N MET A 1 -14.11 -6.49 -14.05
CA MET A 1 -12.91 -5.84 -13.47
C MET A 1 -11.83 -6.87 -13.20
N GLY A 2 -10.61 -6.67 -13.72
CA GLY A 2 -9.47 -7.52 -13.40
C GLY A 2 -8.90 -7.25 -12.00
N LEU A 3 -7.95 -8.09 -11.56
CA LEU A 3 -7.33 -8.02 -10.22
C LEU A 3 -6.79 -6.61 -9.86
N TYR A 4 -6.08 -5.96 -10.79
CA TYR A 4 -5.51 -4.63 -10.56
C TYR A 4 -6.58 -3.54 -10.43
N GLY A 5 -7.71 -3.67 -11.12
CA GLY A 5 -8.83 -2.74 -10.99
C GLY A 5 -9.46 -2.79 -9.60
N LYS A 6 -9.63 -4.01 -9.04
CA LYS A 6 -10.12 -4.19 -7.67
C LYS A 6 -9.14 -3.65 -6.62
N LEU A 7 -7.84 -3.81 -6.85
CA LEU A 7 -6.82 -3.22 -5.97
C LEU A 7 -6.88 -1.68 -6.00
N GLU A 8 -7.03 -1.08 -7.18
CA GLU A 8 -7.18 0.36 -7.31
C GLU A 8 -8.44 0.89 -6.61
N GLU A 9 -9.57 0.19 -6.76
CA GLU A 9 -10.83 0.51 -6.07
C GLU A 9 -10.67 0.44 -4.55
N LEU A 10 -10.05 -0.62 -4.03
CA LEU A 10 -9.74 -0.76 -2.60
C LEU A 10 -8.92 0.42 -2.06
N TRP A 11 -7.90 0.87 -2.82
CA TRP A 11 -7.08 2.03 -2.45
C TRP A 11 -7.79 3.38 -2.63
N ARG A 12 -8.86 3.44 -3.43
CA ARG A 12 -9.70 4.62 -3.63
C ARG A 12 -10.72 4.75 -2.50
N GLU A 13 -11.45 3.68 -2.20
CA GLU A 13 -12.48 3.65 -1.15
C GLU A 13 -11.87 3.72 0.25
N LYS A 14 -10.69 3.12 0.45
CA LYS A 14 -9.96 3.08 1.72
C LYS A 14 -10.86 2.62 2.87
N PRO A 15 -11.36 1.38 2.85
CA PRO A 15 -12.20 0.86 3.92
C PRO A 15 -11.46 0.83 5.26
N GLU A 16 -12.20 0.69 6.36
CA GLU A 16 -11.65 0.80 7.71
C GLU A 16 -10.56 -0.23 7.98
N GLU A 17 -10.69 -1.44 7.43
CA GLU A 17 -9.68 -2.50 7.53
C GLU A 17 -8.36 -2.07 6.88
N LEU A 18 -8.42 -1.42 5.72
CA LEU A 18 -7.23 -0.90 5.06
C LEU A 18 -6.61 0.24 5.86
N ARG A 19 -7.42 1.13 6.44
CA ARG A 19 -6.95 2.23 7.28
C ARG A 19 -6.28 1.71 8.55
N ALA A 20 -6.88 0.74 9.23
CA ALA A 20 -6.33 0.08 10.40
C ALA A 20 -5.00 -0.61 10.06
N LEU A 21 -4.94 -1.33 8.94
CA LEU A 21 -3.72 -1.98 8.46
C LEU A 21 -2.61 -0.95 8.17
N MET A 22 -2.93 0.17 7.51
CA MET A 22 -1.96 1.25 7.28
C MET A 22 -1.47 1.86 8.59
N ARG A 23 -2.37 2.08 9.55
CA ARG A 23 -2.01 2.63 10.87
C ARG A 23 -0.99 1.75 11.58
N GLN A 24 -1.20 0.43 11.59
CA GLN A 24 -0.24 -0.52 12.17
C GLN A 24 1.13 -0.46 11.47
N ARG A 25 1.14 -0.39 10.14
CA ARG A 25 2.38 -0.26 9.35
C ARG A 25 3.12 1.03 9.65
N LEU A 26 2.41 2.17 9.72
CA LEU A 26 3.00 3.47 10.03
C LEU A 26 3.66 3.49 11.41
N ILE A 27 3.04 2.88 12.42
CA ILE A 27 3.63 2.77 13.76
C ILE A 27 4.93 1.97 13.72
N ARG A 28 4.98 0.90 12.90
CA ARG A 28 6.20 0.11 12.71
C ARG A 28 7.30 0.92 12.00
N TRP A 29 6.97 1.57 10.90
CA TRP A 29 7.92 2.34 10.10
C TRP A 29 8.51 3.56 10.82
N ARG A 30 7.82 4.10 11.83
CA ARG A 30 8.39 5.15 12.69
C ARG A 30 9.64 4.71 13.45
N ARG A 31 9.86 3.40 13.61
CA ARG A 31 11.05 2.83 14.26
C ARG A 31 12.16 2.46 13.27
N GLU A 32 11.90 2.59 11.98
CA GLU A 32 12.83 2.25 10.91
C GLU A 32 13.69 3.47 10.51
N PRO A 33 14.81 3.27 9.80
CA PRO A 33 15.61 4.36 9.23
C PRO A 33 14.81 5.25 8.27
N ALA A 34 15.32 6.45 8.02
CA ALA A 34 14.66 7.44 7.15
C ALA A 34 14.36 6.91 5.74
N VAL A 35 15.20 6.01 5.20
CA VAL A 35 15.01 5.37 3.90
C VAL A 35 15.31 3.88 4.03
N VAL A 36 14.36 3.03 3.61
CA VAL A 36 14.48 1.57 3.63
C VAL A 36 14.14 1.00 2.26
N ARG A 37 15.00 0.12 1.74
CA ARG A 37 14.74 -0.60 0.49
C ARG A 37 13.83 -1.80 0.74
N ILE A 38 12.68 -1.83 0.07
CA ILE A 38 11.73 -2.96 0.10
C ILE A 38 11.88 -3.85 -1.14
N ARG A 39 11.69 -5.17 -0.99
CA ARG A 39 11.83 -6.14 -2.11
C ARG A 39 10.68 -6.10 -3.11
N LYS A 40 9.48 -5.72 -2.67
CA LYS A 40 8.26 -5.66 -3.49
C LYS A 40 7.51 -4.36 -3.20
N PRO A 41 6.80 -3.78 -4.18
CA PRO A 41 6.02 -2.57 -3.96
C PRO A 41 4.87 -2.84 -2.99
N LEU A 42 4.56 -1.85 -2.15
CA LEU A 42 3.39 -1.89 -1.27
C LEU A 42 2.09 -1.87 -2.07
N ARG A 43 2.08 -1.10 -3.16
CA ARG A 43 0.93 -0.85 -4.01
C ARG A 43 1.23 -1.27 -5.44
N LEU A 44 0.90 -2.53 -5.73
CA LEU A 44 1.25 -3.19 -6.99
C LEU A 44 0.52 -2.59 -8.20
N ASP A 45 -0.74 -2.20 -8.03
CA ASP A 45 -1.54 -1.51 -9.07
C ASP A 45 -0.84 -0.26 -9.57
N ARG A 46 -0.39 0.62 -8.66
CA ARG A 46 0.26 1.88 -9.01
C ARG A 46 1.67 1.68 -9.52
N ALA A 47 2.43 0.75 -8.94
CA ALA A 47 3.76 0.44 -9.45
C ALA A 47 3.71 0.05 -10.93
N ARG A 48 2.78 -0.84 -11.32
CA ARG A 48 2.63 -1.25 -12.73
C ARG A 48 2.18 -0.12 -13.66
N LYS A 49 1.37 0.84 -13.18
CA LYS A 49 0.94 1.98 -13.99
C LYS A 49 2.04 2.99 -14.28
N LEU A 50 3.07 3.05 -13.43
CA LEU A 50 4.16 4.01 -13.55
C LEU A 50 5.32 3.55 -14.45
N GLY A 51 5.31 2.28 -14.88
CA GLY A 51 6.42 1.65 -15.61
C GLY A 51 7.49 1.09 -14.70
#